data_AF-A0A7V5HZ81-F1
#
_entry.id   AF-A0A7V5HZ81-F1
#
_cell.length_a   1.000
_cell.length_b   1.000
_cell.length_c   1.000
_cell.angle_alpha   90.00
_cell.angle_beta   90.00
_cell.angle_gamma   90.00
#
_symmetry.space_group_name_H-M   'P 1'
#
loop_
_entity.id
_entity.type
_entity.pdbx_description
1 polymer ?
#
loop_
_entity_poly.entity_id
_entity_poly.type
_entity_poly.pdbx_seq_one_letter_code
_entity_poly.pdbx_strand_id
1 'polypeptide(L)'
;MLWERLRRFFQRKFKEDFLRKPVKIKDIGEKEYENLIKRSFLQFEKVLPRVISIVNEVKDRGDEAFLEFTEKFDGVRLSSDSLILTDDEVKKAYRNLPSSLVSSLKRMCQQVRFFHQNQLERRKNWSCKGEKYGDYTLGEFFSPVEKAAIYVPGGKASYPSTAVMGCIPAKLAGVKEVVVCSPPSSGGEILPEVVVAAHLAGADLIVKGGGAQAVAALAFGTSTFPRVDLIAGPGNIYVTCAKAYLASLGEIGIDCPAGPSEVLIIADNSAPPDYIVWDMLSQAEHDEASFSVLVTTSRKLAFDVWERLGREANSCKRKKIILSSLEKNSFILLQRI
;
A
#
# COMPACT_ATOMS: atom_id res chain seq x y z
N MET A 1 -23.86 14.98 45.01
CA MET A 1 -22.46 14.92 45.50
C MET A 1 -21.71 13.63 45.12
N LEU A 2 -22.26 12.42 45.33
CA LEU A 2 -21.59 11.16 44.94
C LEU A 2 -21.53 10.95 43.40
N TRP A 3 -22.61 11.35 42.70
CA TRP A 3 -22.71 11.29 41.24
C TRP A 3 -21.74 12.24 40.51
N GLU A 4 -21.53 13.45 41.01
CA GLU A 4 -20.53 14.38 40.46
C GLU A 4 -19.10 13.95 40.77
N ARG A 5 -18.86 13.28 41.90
CA ARG A 5 -17.56 12.68 42.23
C ARG A 5 -17.25 11.46 41.36
N LEU A 6 -18.24 10.62 41.07
CA LEU A 6 -18.11 9.51 40.12
C LEU A 6 -17.89 10.03 38.69
N ARG A 7 -18.63 11.06 38.27
CA ARG A 7 -18.44 11.70 36.96
C ARG A 7 -17.04 12.32 36.81
N ARG A 8 -16.52 13.00 37.85
CA ARG A 8 -15.15 13.52 37.88
C ARG A 8 -14.08 12.43 38.01
N PHE A 9 -14.39 11.29 38.61
CA PHE A 9 -13.49 10.14 38.73
C PHE A 9 -13.36 9.38 37.40
N PHE A 10 -14.46 9.23 36.65
CA PHE A 10 -14.44 8.72 35.27
C PHE A 10 -13.81 9.72 34.29
N GLN A 11 -14.14 11.03 34.38
CA GLN A 11 -13.52 12.08 33.55
C GLN A 11 -12.02 12.30 33.81
N ARG A 12 -11.48 11.93 34.99
CA ARG A 12 -10.05 12.10 35.30
C ARG A 12 -9.16 10.96 34.82
N LYS A 13 -9.71 9.80 34.41
CA LYS A 13 -8.90 8.62 34.07
C LYS A 13 -8.70 8.39 32.58
N PHE A 14 -9.46 9.07 31.71
CA PHE A 14 -9.23 9.04 30.27
C PHE A 14 -9.36 10.46 29.71
N LYS A 15 -8.31 10.97 29.07
CA LYS A 15 -8.45 12.03 28.06
C LYS A 15 -9.23 11.43 26.89
N GLU A 16 -10.55 11.37 27.03
CA GLU A 16 -11.51 10.74 26.11
C GLU A 16 -11.79 11.56 24.83
N ASP A 17 -11.16 12.73 24.66
CA ASP A 17 -11.53 13.71 23.63
C ASP A 17 -10.92 13.48 22.23
N PHE A 18 -10.17 12.40 21.99
CA PHE A 18 -9.56 12.18 20.67
C PHE A 18 -10.49 11.47 19.66
N LEU A 19 -11.46 10.68 20.14
CA LEU A 19 -12.31 9.86 19.28
C LEU A 19 -13.68 10.49 19.11
N ARG A 20 -14.04 10.83 17.87
CA ARG A 20 -15.34 11.42 17.54
C ARG A 20 -16.48 10.48 17.96
N LYS A 21 -17.50 11.04 18.61
CA LYS A 21 -18.69 10.29 18.99
C LYS A 21 -19.47 9.83 17.76
N PRO A 22 -20.24 8.73 17.88
CA PRO A 22 -21.14 8.31 16.81
C PRO A 22 -22.07 9.44 16.35
N VAL A 23 -22.09 9.69 15.04
CA VAL A 23 -22.87 10.78 14.42
C VAL A 23 -23.82 10.20 13.38
N LYS A 24 -25.01 10.77 13.22
CA LYS A 24 -25.90 10.34 12.13
C LYS A 24 -25.38 10.91 10.82
N ILE A 25 -25.46 10.13 9.75
CA ILE A 25 -24.96 10.55 8.43
C ILE A 25 -25.56 11.90 7.99
N LYS A 26 -26.86 12.07 8.19
CA LYS A 26 -27.58 13.32 7.88
C LYS A 26 -27.18 14.53 8.73
N ASP A 27 -26.49 14.32 9.85
CA ASP A 27 -26.09 15.36 10.80
C ASP A 27 -24.59 15.71 10.64
N ILE A 28 -23.89 15.10 9.67
CA ILE A 28 -22.49 15.44 9.33
C ILE A 28 -22.45 16.80 8.64
N GLY A 29 -21.58 17.70 9.10
CA GLY A 29 -21.41 19.01 8.48
C GLY A 29 -20.79 18.91 7.07
N GLU A 30 -21.10 19.86 6.19
CA GLU A 30 -20.63 19.86 4.80
C GLU A 30 -19.11 19.67 4.67
N LYS A 31 -18.31 20.39 5.47
CA LYS A 31 -16.84 20.24 5.48
C LYS A 31 -16.37 18.85 5.93
N GLU A 32 -17.07 18.22 6.86
CA GLU A 32 -16.72 16.88 7.34
C GLU A 32 -17.09 15.82 6.31
N TYR A 33 -18.24 15.99 5.65
CA TYR A 33 -18.65 15.17 4.53
C TYR A 33 -17.67 15.30 3.35
N GLU A 34 -17.26 16.53 3.03
CA GLU A 34 -16.23 16.77 2.03
C GLU A 34 -14.91 16.11 2.42
N ASN A 35 -14.47 16.17 3.67
CA ASN A 35 -13.26 15.47 4.12
C ASN A 35 -13.40 13.93 4.05
N LEU A 36 -14.60 13.40 4.27
CA LEU A 36 -14.89 11.96 4.17
C LEU A 36 -14.83 11.47 2.71
N ILE A 37 -15.30 12.29 1.76
CA ILE A 37 -15.42 11.92 0.34
C ILE A 37 -14.20 12.35 -0.50
N LYS A 38 -13.67 13.56 -0.27
CA LYS A 38 -12.51 14.11 -1.01
C LYS A 38 -11.22 13.54 -0.41
N ARG A 39 -10.82 12.37 -0.89
CA ARG A 39 -9.56 11.75 -0.48
C ARG A 39 -8.37 12.34 -1.24
N SER A 40 -7.51 13.05 -0.51
CA SER A 40 -6.05 13.20 -0.69
C SER A 40 -5.43 13.61 -2.05
N PHE A 41 -6.19 14.07 -3.04
CA PHE A 41 -5.60 14.70 -4.25
C PHE A 41 -4.88 16.02 -3.93
N LEU A 42 -5.27 16.71 -2.85
CA LEU A 42 -4.71 18.00 -2.40
C LEU A 42 -3.23 17.94 -1.97
N GLN A 43 -2.62 16.75 -1.91
CA GLN A 43 -1.20 16.62 -1.52
C GLN A 43 -0.24 16.61 -2.71
N PHE A 44 -0.72 16.33 -3.93
CA PHE A 44 0.15 16.20 -5.11
C PHE A 44 0.80 17.54 -5.47
N GLU A 45 0.02 18.63 -5.49
CA GLU A 45 0.51 19.98 -5.81
C GLU A 45 1.71 20.40 -4.96
N LYS A 46 1.73 19.99 -3.69
CA LYS A 46 2.80 20.36 -2.74
C LYS A 46 4.10 19.58 -2.97
N VAL A 47 4.01 18.34 -3.44
CA VAL A 47 5.18 17.47 -3.62
C VAL A 47 5.68 17.42 -5.05
N LEU A 48 4.82 17.71 -6.03
CA LEU A 48 5.10 17.57 -7.44
C LEU A 48 6.36 18.33 -7.89
N PRO A 49 6.60 19.61 -7.52
CA PRO A 49 7.83 20.30 -7.92
C PRO A 49 9.11 19.59 -7.46
N ARG A 50 9.08 19.01 -6.25
CA ARG A 50 10.22 18.24 -5.71
C ARG A 50 10.38 16.90 -6.43
N VAL A 51 9.27 16.23 -6.72
CA VAL A 51 9.27 14.98 -7.48
C VAL A 51 9.84 15.19 -8.88
N ILE A 52 9.40 16.24 -9.58
CA ILE A 52 9.93 16.59 -10.91
C ILE A 52 11.44 16.81 -10.87
N SER A 53 11.93 17.55 -9.86
CA SER A 53 13.37 17.75 -9.67
C SER A 53 14.11 16.43 -9.47
N ILE A 54 13.62 15.54 -8.61
CA ILE A 54 14.24 14.20 -8.39
C ILE A 54 14.23 13.39 -9.69
N VAL A 55 13.11 13.38 -10.41
CA VAL A 55 12.94 12.62 -11.66
C VAL A 55 13.92 13.09 -12.72
N ASN A 56 14.08 14.41 -12.90
CA ASN A 56 15.01 14.98 -13.87
C ASN A 56 16.46 14.69 -13.51
N GLU A 57 16.85 14.82 -12.24
CA GLU A 57 18.21 14.49 -11.80
C GLU A 57 18.57 13.02 -12.08
N VAL A 58 17.64 12.09 -11.81
CA VAL A 58 17.85 10.66 -12.12
C VAL A 58 17.87 10.41 -13.63
N LYS A 59 17.06 11.13 -14.42
CA LYS A 59 17.09 11.04 -15.88
C LYS A 59 18.45 11.45 -16.45
N ASP A 60 19.04 12.53 -15.91
CA ASP A 60 20.25 13.13 -16.46
C ASP A 60 21.53 12.45 -15.94
N ARG A 61 21.55 12.02 -14.67
CA ARG A 61 22.76 11.46 -14.01
C ARG A 61 22.67 9.97 -13.64
N GLY A 62 21.52 9.33 -13.84
CA GLY A 62 21.35 7.90 -13.60
C GLY A 62 21.66 7.47 -12.15
N ASP A 63 22.52 6.45 -11.99
CA ASP A 63 22.86 5.87 -10.69
C ASP A 63 23.48 6.88 -9.71
N GLU A 64 24.21 7.87 -10.21
CA GLU A 64 24.85 8.89 -9.36
C GLU A 64 23.79 9.67 -8.55
N ALA A 65 22.79 10.24 -9.23
CA ALA A 65 21.69 10.94 -8.58
C ALA A 65 20.85 10.00 -7.72
N PHE A 66 20.62 8.76 -8.18
CA PHE A 66 19.89 7.76 -7.39
C PHE A 66 20.58 7.48 -6.05
N LEU A 67 21.90 7.28 -6.04
CA LEU A 67 22.68 7.00 -4.85
C LEU A 67 22.73 8.22 -3.90
N GLU A 68 22.87 9.44 -4.44
CA GLU A 68 22.78 10.67 -3.63
C GLU A 68 21.43 10.81 -2.92
N PHE A 69 20.32 10.54 -3.62
CA PHE A 69 19.00 10.59 -2.99
C PHE A 69 18.79 9.45 -1.99
N THR A 70 19.38 8.28 -2.23
CA THR A 70 19.37 7.16 -1.27
C THR A 70 20.11 7.54 0.01
N GLU A 71 21.30 8.13 -0.09
CA GLU A 71 22.05 8.61 1.08
C GLU A 71 21.28 9.72 1.82
N LYS A 72 20.67 10.64 1.08
CA LYS A 72 19.91 11.76 1.64
C LYS A 72 18.62 11.34 2.36
N PHE A 73 17.85 10.43 1.78
CA PHE A 73 16.50 10.10 2.26
C PHE A 73 16.45 8.82 3.09
N ASP A 74 17.24 7.81 2.75
CA ASP A 74 17.31 6.54 3.47
C ASP A 74 18.47 6.49 4.48
N GLY A 75 19.38 7.48 4.44
CA GLY A 75 20.46 7.63 5.41
C GLY A 75 21.57 6.60 5.27
N VAL A 76 21.66 5.94 4.11
CA VAL A 76 22.63 4.89 3.84
C VAL A 76 23.38 5.15 2.54
N ARG A 77 24.71 5.03 2.61
CA ARG A 77 25.57 5.16 1.44
C ARG A 77 25.79 3.79 0.81
N LEU A 78 25.26 3.62 -0.39
CA LEU A 78 25.42 2.41 -1.20
C LEU A 78 26.39 2.67 -2.37
N SER A 79 26.88 1.60 -2.98
CA SER A 79 27.55 1.65 -4.29
C SER A 79 26.66 1.01 -5.36
N SER A 80 26.85 1.36 -6.64
CA SER A 80 26.09 0.78 -7.76
C SER A 80 26.12 -0.75 -7.75
N ASP A 81 27.29 -1.34 -7.51
CA ASP A 81 27.48 -2.81 -7.45
C ASP A 81 26.72 -3.49 -6.31
N SER A 82 26.25 -2.72 -5.32
CA SER A 82 25.54 -3.24 -4.15
C SER A 82 24.01 -3.12 -4.25
N LEU A 83 23.50 -2.48 -5.30
CA LEU A 83 22.07 -2.19 -5.47
C LEU A 83 21.26 -3.44 -5.80
N ILE A 84 21.80 -4.34 -6.63
CA ILE A 84 21.15 -5.60 -6.98
C ILE A 84 21.51 -6.63 -5.92
N LEU A 85 20.51 -7.33 -5.38
CA LEU A 85 20.74 -8.41 -4.42
C LEU A 85 21.40 -9.60 -5.11
N THR A 86 22.42 -10.13 -4.44
CA THR A 86 23.08 -11.38 -4.82
C THR A 86 22.33 -12.61 -4.32
N ASP A 87 22.57 -13.76 -4.93
CA ASP A 87 22.04 -15.05 -4.46
C ASP A 87 22.43 -15.35 -3.00
N ASP A 88 23.61 -14.91 -2.57
CA ASP A 88 24.08 -15.13 -1.21
C ASP A 88 23.34 -14.24 -0.19
N GLU A 89 22.96 -13.02 -0.56
CA GLU A 89 22.06 -12.19 0.23
C GLU A 89 20.66 -12.81 0.33
N VAL A 90 20.15 -13.39 -0.76
CA VAL A 90 18.88 -14.14 -0.75
C VAL A 90 18.98 -15.35 0.19
N LYS A 91 20.03 -16.17 0.10
CA LYS A 91 20.26 -17.30 1.01
C LYS A 91 20.43 -16.85 2.47
N LYS A 92 21.08 -15.71 2.71
CA LYS A 92 21.18 -15.09 4.04
C LYS A 92 19.80 -14.71 4.57
N ALA A 93 18.93 -14.13 3.73
CA ALA A 93 17.57 -13.79 4.12
C ALA A 93 16.77 -15.03 4.58
N TYR A 94 16.87 -16.16 3.85
CA TYR A 94 16.24 -17.41 4.30
C TYR A 94 16.73 -17.91 5.65
N ARG A 95 18.04 -17.83 5.92
CA ARG A 95 18.64 -18.24 7.21
C ARG A 95 18.18 -17.37 8.39
N ASN A 96 17.84 -16.12 8.12
CA ASN A 96 17.41 -15.15 9.13
C ASN A 96 15.91 -15.23 9.48
N LEU A 97 15.14 -16.08 8.79
CA LEU A 97 13.71 -16.22 9.04
C LEU A 97 13.34 -17.54 9.74
N PRO A 98 12.38 -17.52 10.68
CA PRO A 98 11.79 -18.73 11.20
C PRO A 98 11.13 -19.56 10.08
N SER A 99 11.30 -20.88 10.11
CA SER A 99 10.70 -21.80 9.14
C SER A 99 9.18 -21.70 9.06
N SER A 100 8.52 -21.35 10.17
CA SER A 100 7.08 -21.10 10.24
C SER A 100 6.65 -19.88 9.42
N LEU A 101 7.46 -18.81 9.40
CA LEU A 101 7.19 -17.62 8.60
C LEU A 101 7.39 -17.93 7.11
N VAL A 102 8.47 -18.63 6.75
CA VAL A 102 8.70 -19.07 5.36
C VAL A 102 7.54 -19.95 4.87
N SER A 103 7.04 -20.86 5.71
CA SER A 103 5.89 -21.70 5.38
C SER A 103 4.61 -20.88 5.18
N SER A 104 4.41 -19.83 5.97
CA SER A 104 3.28 -18.91 5.84
C SER A 104 3.36 -18.11 4.53
N LEU A 105 4.54 -17.63 4.15
CA LEU A 105 4.78 -16.95 2.88
C LEU A 105 4.53 -17.87 1.68
N LYS A 106 4.98 -19.14 1.75
CA LYS A 106 4.68 -20.15 0.73
C LYS A 106 3.18 -20.38 0.57
N ARG A 107 2.45 -20.52 1.69
CA ARG A 107 0.99 -20.67 1.68
C ARG A 107 0.31 -19.45 1.05
N MET A 108 0.75 -18.24 1.39
CA MET A 108 0.25 -17.00 0.78
C MET A 108 0.47 -17.00 -0.73
N CYS A 109 1.67 -17.37 -1.19
CA CYS A 109 1.97 -17.48 -2.62
C CYS A 109 1.03 -18.46 -3.33
N GLN A 110 0.75 -19.62 -2.73
CA GLN A 110 -0.17 -20.61 -3.30
C GLN A 110 -1.59 -20.08 -3.43
N GLN A 111 -2.10 -19.38 -2.41
CA GLN A 111 -3.46 -18.83 -2.42
C GLN A 111 -3.62 -17.70 -3.45
N VAL A 112 -2.65 -16.78 -3.50
CA VAL A 112 -2.65 -15.69 -4.47
C VAL A 112 -2.52 -16.23 -5.89
N ARG A 113 -1.65 -17.22 -6.11
CA ARG A 113 -1.53 -17.91 -7.42
C ARG A 113 -2.83 -18.57 -7.82
N PHE A 114 -3.47 -19.31 -6.92
CA PHE A 114 -4.75 -19.96 -7.19
C PHE A 114 -5.81 -18.97 -7.63
N PHE A 115 -5.95 -17.83 -6.92
CA PHE A 115 -6.94 -16.81 -7.26
C PHE A 115 -6.68 -16.18 -8.64
N HIS A 116 -5.46 -15.73 -8.92
CA HIS A 116 -5.14 -15.08 -10.19
C HIS A 116 -5.11 -16.05 -11.38
N GLN A 117 -4.76 -17.31 -11.17
CA GLN A 117 -4.87 -18.36 -12.21
C GLN A 117 -6.32 -18.50 -12.69
N ASN A 118 -7.28 -18.51 -11.76
CA ASN A 118 -8.70 -18.55 -12.09
C ASN A 118 -9.17 -17.29 -12.87
N GLN A 119 -8.57 -16.13 -12.63
CA GLN A 119 -8.86 -14.91 -13.40
C GLN A 119 -8.34 -15.03 -14.84
N LEU A 120 -7.13 -15.54 -15.01
CA LEU A 120 -6.50 -15.73 -16.32
C LEU A 120 -7.30 -16.72 -17.18
N GLU A 121 -7.74 -17.84 -16.62
CA GLU A 121 -8.51 -18.87 -17.34
C GLU A 121 -9.87 -18.35 -17.88
N ARG A 122 -10.41 -17.30 -17.25
CA ARG A 122 -11.67 -16.64 -17.66
C ARG A 122 -11.46 -15.56 -18.73
N ARG A 123 -10.22 -15.08 -18.92
CA ARG A 123 -9.88 -14.08 -19.95
C ARG A 123 -9.20 -14.79 -21.12
N LYS A 124 -9.99 -15.15 -22.14
CA LYS A 124 -9.49 -15.83 -23.33
C LYS A 124 -9.45 -14.87 -24.51
N ASN A 125 -8.40 -15.00 -25.32
CA ASN A 125 -8.36 -14.39 -26.64
C ASN A 125 -9.57 -14.86 -27.44
N TRP A 126 -10.19 -13.94 -28.16
CA TRP A 126 -11.36 -14.26 -28.98
C TRP A 126 -11.31 -13.48 -30.28
N SER A 127 -11.94 -14.04 -31.31
CA SER A 127 -12.18 -13.35 -32.56
C SER A 127 -13.52 -13.76 -33.17
N CYS A 128 -14.11 -12.87 -33.97
CA CYS A 128 -15.34 -13.10 -34.71
C CYS A 128 -15.24 -12.50 -36.11
N LYS A 129 -15.98 -13.07 -37.07
CA LYS A 129 -16.12 -12.51 -38.41
C LYS A 129 -17.27 -11.50 -38.45
N GLY A 130 -17.03 -10.39 -39.12
CA GLY A 130 -17.97 -9.29 -39.31
C GLY A 130 -19.01 -9.51 -40.41
N GLU A 131 -19.33 -10.76 -40.76
CA GLU A 131 -20.10 -11.14 -41.96
C GLU A 131 -21.43 -10.38 -42.11
N LYS A 132 -22.00 -9.89 -41.00
CA LYS A 132 -23.21 -9.07 -40.98
C LYS A 132 -23.04 -7.67 -41.59
N TYR A 133 -21.82 -7.12 -41.60
CA TYR A 133 -21.53 -5.74 -42.01
C TYR A 133 -20.32 -5.62 -42.96
N GLY A 134 -19.61 -6.71 -43.27
CA GLY A 134 -18.49 -6.75 -44.22
C GLY A 134 -17.62 -8.01 -44.08
N ASP A 135 -16.55 -8.10 -44.88
CA ASP A 135 -15.55 -9.17 -44.75
C ASP A 135 -14.35 -8.67 -43.95
N TYR A 136 -14.45 -8.80 -42.63
CA TYR A 136 -13.39 -8.45 -41.69
C TYR A 136 -13.45 -9.36 -40.46
N THR A 137 -12.34 -9.46 -39.71
CA THR A 137 -12.28 -10.18 -38.44
C THR A 137 -11.99 -9.19 -37.32
N LEU A 138 -12.75 -9.26 -36.23
CA LEU A 138 -12.53 -8.50 -35.00
C LEU A 138 -12.16 -9.44 -33.87
N GLY A 139 -11.49 -8.94 -32.85
CA GLY A 139 -11.15 -9.74 -31.68
C GLY A 139 -10.39 -8.96 -30.63
N GLU A 140 -10.06 -9.66 -29.55
CA GLU A 140 -9.21 -9.16 -28.47
C GLU A 140 -8.12 -10.20 -28.19
N PHE A 141 -6.88 -9.71 -28.08
CA PHE A 141 -5.72 -10.52 -27.76
C PHE A 141 -4.99 -9.91 -26.56
N PHE A 142 -4.79 -10.69 -25.51
CA PHE A 142 -4.07 -10.28 -24.31
C PHE A 142 -2.61 -10.72 -24.42
N SER A 143 -1.69 -9.77 -24.35
CA SER A 143 -0.24 -10.01 -24.28
C SER A 143 0.32 -9.40 -22.99
N PRO A 144 1.24 -10.07 -22.27
CA PRO A 144 1.94 -9.45 -21.16
C PRO A 144 2.84 -8.31 -21.65
N VAL A 145 3.15 -7.40 -20.73
CA VAL A 145 4.31 -6.49 -20.88
C VAL A 145 5.61 -7.29 -20.84
N GLU A 146 6.69 -6.75 -21.40
CA GLU A 146 7.96 -7.47 -21.42
C GLU A 146 8.62 -7.46 -20.03
N LYS A 147 8.62 -6.30 -19.37
CA LYS A 147 9.20 -6.09 -18.05
C LYS A 147 8.27 -5.32 -17.13
N ALA A 148 8.14 -5.78 -15.90
CA ALA A 148 7.37 -5.10 -14.87
C ALA A 148 8.20 -4.92 -13.60
N ALA A 149 8.02 -3.81 -12.90
CA ALA A 149 8.55 -3.63 -11.57
C ALA A 149 7.44 -3.57 -10.51
N ILE A 150 7.71 -4.19 -9.37
CA ILE A 150 6.87 -4.14 -8.17
C ILE A 150 7.60 -3.31 -7.13
N TYR A 151 7.09 -2.10 -6.87
CA TYR A 151 7.57 -1.27 -5.77
C TYR A 151 6.99 -1.81 -4.46
N VAL A 152 7.86 -2.22 -3.55
CA VAL A 152 7.50 -2.69 -2.21
C VAL A 152 7.92 -1.62 -1.20
N PRO A 153 6.97 -1.01 -0.48
CA PRO A 153 7.31 -0.03 0.55
C PRO A 153 8.20 -0.61 1.65
N GLY A 154 8.94 0.26 2.32
CA GLY A 154 9.73 -0.09 3.51
C GLY A 154 9.91 1.12 4.44
N GLY A 155 10.87 1.02 5.37
CA GLY A 155 11.13 2.05 6.38
C GLY A 155 10.32 1.82 7.66
N LYS A 156 9.09 2.35 7.75
CA LYS A 156 8.28 2.30 8.99
C LYS A 156 7.73 0.90 9.31
N ALA A 157 7.56 0.04 8.31
CA ALA A 157 7.02 -1.31 8.45
C ALA A 157 7.49 -2.20 7.29
N SER A 158 7.25 -3.51 7.46
CA SER A 158 7.62 -4.56 6.51
C SER A 158 6.39 -5.01 5.72
N TYR A 159 6.50 -5.09 4.39
CA TYR A 159 5.37 -5.43 3.50
C TYR A 159 5.68 -6.58 2.54
N PRO A 160 6.02 -7.79 3.04
CA PRO A 160 6.28 -8.96 2.19
C PRO A 160 5.05 -9.36 1.35
N SER A 161 3.84 -9.07 1.83
CA SER A 161 2.59 -9.29 1.09
C SER A 161 2.56 -8.53 -0.24
N THR A 162 3.05 -7.29 -0.30
CA THR A 162 3.07 -6.48 -1.54
C THR A 162 3.91 -7.15 -2.63
N ALA A 163 5.07 -7.72 -2.27
CA ALA A 163 5.90 -8.45 -3.22
C ALA A 163 5.13 -9.64 -3.84
N VAL A 164 4.43 -10.42 -3.01
CA VAL A 164 3.62 -11.55 -3.47
C VAL A 164 2.44 -11.11 -4.32
N MET A 165 1.72 -10.06 -3.89
CA MET A 165 0.55 -9.54 -4.60
C MET A 165 0.90 -8.93 -5.96
N GLY A 166 2.12 -8.44 -6.15
CA GLY A 166 2.58 -7.91 -7.44
C GLY A 166 3.25 -8.95 -8.34
N CYS A 167 4.19 -9.74 -7.80
CA CYS A 167 5.01 -10.64 -8.62
C CYS A 167 4.22 -11.81 -9.18
N ILE A 168 3.31 -12.40 -8.39
CA ILE A 168 2.55 -13.57 -8.83
C ILE A 168 1.67 -13.27 -10.04
N PRO A 169 0.81 -12.22 -10.06
CA PRO A 169 0.03 -11.92 -11.25
C PRO A 169 0.90 -11.56 -12.44
N ALA A 170 2.04 -10.86 -12.24
CA ALA A 170 2.98 -10.57 -13.34
C ALA A 170 3.55 -11.87 -13.95
N LYS A 171 4.00 -12.81 -13.12
CA LYS A 171 4.51 -14.10 -13.60
C LYS A 171 3.44 -14.97 -14.25
N LEU A 172 2.23 -14.99 -13.70
CA LEU A 172 1.10 -15.71 -14.32
C LEU A 172 0.70 -15.12 -15.68
N ALA A 173 0.78 -13.79 -15.84
CA ALA A 173 0.52 -13.13 -17.11
C ALA A 173 1.60 -13.47 -18.18
N GLY A 174 2.79 -13.93 -17.77
CA GLY A 174 3.89 -14.26 -18.67
C GLY A 174 4.91 -13.13 -18.84
N VAL A 175 4.98 -12.18 -17.90
CA VAL A 175 6.03 -11.15 -17.90
C VAL A 175 7.40 -11.81 -17.80
N LYS A 176 8.31 -11.46 -18.72
CA LYS A 176 9.63 -12.09 -18.82
C LYS A 176 10.53 -11.71 -17.66
N GLU A 177 10.53 -10.43 -17.30
CA GLU A 177 11.38 -9.89 -16.23
C GLU A 177 10.52 -9.12 -15.20
N VAL A 178 10.54 -9.57 -13.95
CA VAL A 178 9.85 -9.00 -12.81
C VAL A 178 10.88 -8.51 -11.81
N VAL A 179 10.98 -7.20 -11.69
CA VAL A 179 11.91 -6.51 -10.80
C VAL A 179 11.19 -6.13 -9.51
N VAL A 180 11.70 -6.50 -8.36
CA VAL A 180 11.21 -6.00 -7.07
C VAL A 180 12.14 -4.89 -6.61
N CYS A 181 11.57 -3.73 -6.28
CA CYS A 181 12.32 -2.61 -5.73
C CYS A 181 11.81 -2.30 -4.32
N SER A 182 12.72 -2.25 -3.34
CA SER A 182 12.39 -1.93 -1.95
C SER A 182 13.48 -1.07 -1.32
N PRO A 183 13.14 -0.03 -0.53
CA PRO A 183 14.14 0.80 0.11
C PRO A 183 15.00 -0.03 1.07
N PRO A 184 16.31 0.26 1.15
CA PRO A 184 17.19 -0.35 2.14
C PRO A 184 16.81 0.12 3.56
N SER A 185 17.08 -0.72 4.55
CA SER A 185 17.13 -0.30 5.95
C SER A 185 18.33 0.60 6.20
N SER A 186 18.42 1.21 7.40
CA SER A 186 19.61 1.95 7.83
C SER A 186 20.90 1.13 7.83
N GLY A 187 20.79 -0.21 7.84
CA GLY A 187 21.92 -1.14 7.67
C GLY A 187 22.29 -1.44 6.21
N GLY A 188 21.62 -0.84 5.23
CA GLY A 188 21.86 -1.06 3.80
C GLY A 188 21.27 -2.35 3.23
N GLU A 189 20.49 -3.09 4.02
CA GLU A 189 19.86 -4.36 3.61
C GLU A 189 18.34 -4.19 3.45
N ILE A 190 17.72 -4.95 2.54
CA ILE A 190 16.27 -5.12 2.50
C ILE A 190 15.86 -6.12 3.58
N LEU A 191 14.69 -5.92 4.19
CA LEU A 191 14.19 -6.81 5.23
C LEU A 191 14.08 -8.27 4.73
N PRO A 192 14.57 -9.26 5.49
CA PRO A 192 14.64 -10.66 5.03
C PRO A 192 13.31 -11.24 4.56
N GLU A 193 12.19 -10.91 5.23
CA GLU A 193 10.86 -11.37 4.86
C GLU A 193 10.39 -10.81 3.51
N VAL A 194 10.80 -9.60 3.13
CA VAL A 194 10.50 -9.02 1.81
C VAL A 194 11.31 -9.73 0.73
N VAL A 195 12.62 -9.97 0.98
CA VAL A 195 13.49 -10.69 0.06
C VAL A 195 12.97 -12.10 -0.20
N VAL A 196 12.65 -12.84 0.87
CA VAL A 196 12.13 -14.21 0.76
C VAL A 196 10.77 -14.23 0.07
N ALA A 197 9.88 -13.28 0.37
CA ALA A 197 8.59 -13.19 -0.30
C ALA A 197 8.72 -12.90 -1.80
N ALA A 198 9.57 -11.94 -2.18
CA ALA A 198 9.87 -11.61 -3.58
C ALA A 198 10.41 -12.83 -4.34
N HIS A 199 11.40 -13.52 -3.77
CA HIS A 199 11.97 -14.72 -4.37
C HIS A 199 10.93 -15.86 -4.51
N LEU A 200 10.15 -16.14 -3.46
CA LEU A 200 9.08 -17.17 -3.52
C LEU A 200 7.98 -16.84 -4.54
N ALA A 201 7.70 -15.55 -4.74
CA ALA A 201 6.74 -15.06 -5.71
C ALA A 201 7.28 -15.06 -7.16
N GLY A 202 8.58 -15.28 -7.32
CA GLY A 202 9.25 -15.44 -8.61
C GLY A 202 9.86 -14.15 -9.16
N ALA A 203 10.24 -13.17 -8.33
CA ALA A 203 11.02 -12.03 -8.80
C ALA A 203 12.34 -12.49 -9.46
N ASP A 204 12.70 -11.90 -10.60
CA ASP A 204 13.96 -12.21 -11.29
C ASP A 204 15.11 -11.34 -10.77
N LEU A 205 14.80 -10.11 -10.37
CA LEU A 205 15.75 -9.13 -9.83
C LEU A 205 15.15 -8.49 -8.58
N ILE A 206 15.96 -8.33 -7.53
CA ILE A 206 15.58 -7.57 -6.34
C ILE A 206 16.59 -6.43 -6.17
N VAL A 207 16.10 -5.20 -6.15
CA VAL A 207 16.91 -3.98 -6.15
C VAL A 207 16.64 -3.16 -4.89
N LYS A 208 17.72 -2.71 -4.25
CA LYS A 208 17.71 -1.77 -3.13
C LYS A 208 17.38 -0.37 -3.66
N GLY A 209 16.16 0.07 -3.46
CA GLY A 209 15.73 1.40 -3.89
C GLY A 209 14.35 1.79 -3.42
N GLY A 210 14.19 3.06 -3.07
CA GLY A 210 12.94 3.63 -2.59
C GLY A 210 12.60 4.96 -3.25
N GLY A 211 11.44 5.48 -2.89
CA GLY A 211 11.05 6.86 -3.18
C GLY A 211 10.82 7.16 -4.66
N ALA A 212 10.79 8.45 -4.99
CA ALA A 212 10.60 8.92 -6.36
C ALA A 212 11.81 8.58 -7.24
N GLN A 213 13.01 8.52 -6.67
CA GLN A 213 14.25 8.20 -7.37
C GLN A 213 14.25 6.76 -7.92
N ALA A 214 13.71 5.79 -7.17
CA ALA A 214 13.58 4.42 -7.66
C ALA A 214 12.56 4.31 -8.81
N VAL A 215 11.44 5.03 -8.71
CA VAL A 215 10.45 5.07 -9.79
C VAL A 215 11.06 5.67 -11.06
N ALA A 216 11.81 6.75 -10.94
CA ALA A 216 12.50 7.37 -12.07
C ALA A 216 13.57 6.44 -12.68
N ALA A 217 14.38 5.79 -11.84
CA ALA A 217 15.42 4.85 -12.30
C ALA A 217 14.83 3.67 -13.07
N LEU A 218 13.68 3.13 -12.63
CA LEU A 218 12.96 2.05 -13.33
C LEU A 218 12.26 2.53 -14.62
N ALA A 219 11.79 3.78 -14.66
CA ALA A 219 11.10 4.34 -15.82
C ALA A 219 12.06 4.68 -16.97
N PHE A 220 13.24 5.23 -16.66
CA PHE A 220 14.24 5.59 -17.67
C PHE A 220 15.27 4.48 -17.91
N GLY A 221 15.49 3.61 -16.93
CA GLY A 221 16.67 2.76 -16.86
C GLY A 221 17.91 3.56 -16.46
N THR A 222 18.86 2.89 -15.83
CA THR A 222 20.18 3.44 -15.51
C THR A 222 21.26 2.42 -15.86
N SER A 223 22.52 2.65 -15.47
CA SER A 223 23.58 1.63 -15.58
C SER A 223 23.27 0.36 -14.80
N THR A 224 22.51 0.47 -13.69
CA THR A 224 22.17 -0.67 -12.82
C THR A 224 20.68 -1.05 -12.89
N PHE A 225 19.77 -0.07 -12.95
CA PHE A 225 18.34 -0.33 -13.01
C PHE A 225 17.91 -0.67 -14.43
N PRO A 226 17.23 -1.81 -14.66
CA PRO A 226 16.62 -2.07 -15.95
C PRO A 226 15.46 -1.09 -16.16
N ARG A 227 15.33 -0.59 -17.40
CA ARG A 227 14.10 0.07 -17.82
C ARG A 227 12.97 -0.94 -17.87
N VAL A 228 11.81 -0.61 -17.31
CA VAL A 228 10.62 -1.48 -17.33
C VAL A 228 9.46 -0.83 -18.08
N ASP A 229 8.41 -1.60 -18.41
CA ASP A 229 7.23 -1.10 -19.12
C ASP A 229 6.12 -0.66 -18.17
N LEU A 230 6.05 -1.29 -16.99
CA LEU A 230 5.01 -1.05 -15.99
C LEU A 230 5.55 -1.10 -14.56
N ILE A 231 5.18 -0.11 -13.75
CA ILE A 231 5.48 -0.09 -12.31
C ILE A 231 4.18 -0.22 -11.51
N ALA A 232 4.05 -1.32 -10.78
CA ALA A 232 2.96 -1.57 -9.86
C ALA A 232 3.40 -1.45 -8.40
N GLY A 233 2.45 -1.30 -7.49
CA GLY A 233 2.69 -1.31 -6.05
C GLY A 233 2.41 0.03 -5.38
N PRO A 234 1.94 0.00 -4.12
CA PRO A 234 1.65 1.20 -3.34
C PRO A 234 2.94 1.89 -2.91
N GLY A 235 2.83 3.14 -2.49
CA GLY A 235 3.94 3.88 -1.91
C GLY A 235 3.45 5.10 -1.16
N ASN A 236 4.39 5.84 -0.58
CA ASN A 236 4.06 7.14 0.00
C ASN A 236 3.70 8.15 -1.12
N ILE A 237 3.32 9.36 -0.71
CA ILE A 237 2.90 10.41 -1.64
C ILE A 237 3.95 10.74 -2.73
N TYR A 238 5.25 10.61 -2.43
CA TYR A 238 6.31 10.86 -3.40
C TYR A 238 6.38 9.77 -4.47
N VAL A 239 6.26 8.51 -4.08
CA VAL A 239 6.22 7.36 -5.00
C VAL A 239 4.98 7.45 -5.89
N THR A 240 3.81 7.67 -5.30
CA THR A 240 2.55 7.78 -6.05
C THR A 240 2.59 8.97 -7.01
N CYS A 241 3.12 10.12 -6.57
CA CYS A 241 3.24 11.30 -7.41
C CYS A 241 4.27 11.09 -8.55
N ALA A 242 5.39 10.42 -8.29
CA ALA A 242 6.38 10.09 -9.33
C ALA A 242 5.78 9.15 -10.39
N LYS A 243 5.07 8.10 -9.97
CA LYS A 243 4.35 7.18 -10.85
C LYS A 243 3.34 7.92 -11.73
N ALA A 244 2.49 8.74 -11.12
CA ALA A 244 1.48 9.51 -11.84
C ALA A 244 2.10 10.53 -12.81
N TYR A 245 3.15 11.24 -12.39
CA TYR A 245 3.85 12.20 -13.23
C TYR A 245 4.48 11.53 -14.46
N LEU A 246 5.26 10.47 -14.26
CA LEU A 246 5.90 9.75 -15.35
C LEU A 246 4.90 9.08 -16.30
N ALA A 247 3.80 8.53 -15.76
CA ALA A 247 2.71 8.00 -16.57
C ALA A 247 2.02 9.09 -17.40
N SER A 248 1.86 10.30 -16.86
CA SER A 248 1.27 11.43 -17.60
C SER A 248 2.13 11.91 -18.77
N LEU A 249 3.45 11.66 -18.71
CA LEU A 249 4.39 11.91 -19.80
C LEU A 249 4.46 10.75 -20.82
N GLY A 250 3.79 9.63 -20.56
CA GLY A 250 3.88 8.43 -21.40
C GLY A 250 5.20 7.66 -21.26
N GLU A 251 6.00 7.94 -20.23
CA GLU A 251 7.31 7.31 -20.03
C GLU A 251 7.20 5.88 -19.47
N ILE A 252 6.13 5.61 -18.71
CA ILE A 252 5.93 4.33 -18.02
C ILE A 252 4.45 4.01 -17.78
N GLY A 253 4.06 2.74 -17.86
CA GLY A 253 2.77 2.26 -17.40
C GLY A 253 2.69 2.18 -15.87
N ILE A 254 1.52 2.44 -15.28
CA ILE A 254 1.28 2.26 -13.84
C ILE A 254 -0.02 1.51 -13.62
N ASP A 255 -0.15 0.85 -12.48
CA ASP A 255 -1.39 0.22 -12.02
C ASP A 255 -2.47 1.28 -11.71
N CYS A 256 -2.31 2.03 -10.62
CA CYS A 256 -3.17 3.12 -10.21
C CYS A 256 -2.42 4.05 -9.24
N PRO A 257 -2.75 5.34 -9.19
CA PRO A 257 -2.30 6.21 -8.11
C PRO A 257 -2.88 5.72 -6.77
N ALA A 258 -2.05 5.07 -5.95
CA ALA A 258 -2.46 4.61 -4.64
C ALA A 258 -2.73 5.78 -3.69
N GLY A 259 -3.95 5.83 -3.15
CA GLY A 259 -4.33 6.72 -2.05
C GLY A 259 -3.95 6.16 -0.68
N PRO A 260 -4.20 6.91 0.41
CA PRO A 260 -4.08 6.37 1.76
C PRO A 260 -4.97 5.13 1.92
N SER A 261 -4.48 4.15 2.67
CA SER A 261 -5.21 2.91 2.91
C SER A 261 -6.49 3.16 3.72
N GLU A 262 -7.54 2.40 3.42
CA GLU A 262 -8.87 2.62 3.99
C GLU A 262 -9.68 1.35 4.22
N VAL A 263 -10.61 1.42 5.19
CA VAL A 263 -11.65 0.41 5.42
C VAL A 263 -12.99 1.07 5.70
N LEU A 264 -14.04 0.54 5.09
CA LEU A 264 -15.43 0.88 5.38
C LEU A 264 -16.14 -0.39 5.86
N ILE A 265 -16.56 -0.41 7.11
CA ILE A 265 -17.26 -1.52 7.74
C ILE A 265 -18.74 -1.17 7.76
N ILE A 266 -19.57 -2.03 7.18
CA ILE A 266 -21.04 -1.93 7.26
C ILE A 266 -21.51 -3.06 8.17
N ALA A 267 -22.16 -2.71 9.28
CA ALA A 267 -22.57 -3.68 10.29
C ALA A 267 -23.97 -3.39 10.84
N ASP A 268 -24.79 -4.42 11.00
CA ASP A 268 -26.05 -4.36 11.73
C ASP A 268 -25.86 -4.72 13.22
N ASN A 269 -26.95 -4.83 13.98
CA ASN A 269 -26.89 -5.15 15.41
C ASN A 269 -26.44 -6.59 15.75
N SER A 270 -26.30 -7.47 14.76
CA SER A 270 -25.85 -8.85 14.97
C SER A 270 -24.32 -8.97 15.02
N ALA A 271 -23.61 -7.97 14.50
CA ALA A 271 -22.15 -7.99 14.42
C ALA A 271 -21.51 -7.86 15.82
N PRO A 272 -20.51 -8.70 16.15
CA PRO A 272 -19.75 -8.58 17.39
C PRO A 272 -18.96 -7.26 17.42
N PRO A 273 -19.14 -6.40 18.46
CA PRO A 273 -18.43 -5.13 18.55
C PRO A 273 -16.91 -5.28 18.54
N ASP A 274 -16.39 -6.35 19.14
CA ASP A 274 -14.94 -6.59 19.24
C ASP A 274 -14.30 -6.80 17.88
N TYR A 275 -14.97 -7.47 16.95
CA TYR A 275 -14.43 -7.72 15.61
C TYR A 275 -14.32 -6.42 14.83
N ILE A 276 -15.36 -5.58 14.90
CA ILE A 276 -15.37 -4.27 14.27
C ILE A 276 -14.25 -3.39 14.83
N VAL A 277 -14.03 -3.39 16.15
CA VAL A 277 -12.94 -2.63 16.78
C VAL A 277 -11.58 -3.08 16.23
N TRP A 278 -11.33 -4.40 16.18
CA TRP A 278 -10.06 -4.91 15.67
C TRP A 278 -9.88 -4.66 14.18
N ASP A 279 -10.93 -4.78 13.37
CA ASP A 279 -10.90 -4.42 11.95
C ASP A 279 -10.58 -2.93 11.77
N MET A 280 -11.23 -2.06 12.55
CA MET A 280 -10.96 -0.63 12.50
C MET A 280 -9.51 -0.29 12.89
N LEU A 281 -8.99 -0.92 13.94
CA LEU A 281 -7.61 -0.73 14.42
C LEU A 281 -6.58 -1.28 13.43
N SER A 282 -6.86 -2.41 12.78
CA SER A 282 -5.98 -3.03 11.79
C SER A 282 -5.69 -2.09 10.62
N GLN A 283 -6.68 -1.28 10.24
CA GLN A 283 -6.50 -0.28 9.20
C GLN A 283 -5.84 1.00 9.73
N ALA A 284 -6.24 1.46 10.91
CA ALA A 284 -5.70 2.68 11.52
C ALA A 284 -4.21 2.57 11.89
N GLU A 285 -3.68 1.36 12.10
CA GLU A 285 -2.26 1.18 12.41
C GLU A 285 -1.33 1.37 11.21
N HIS A 286 -1.85 1.36 9.98
CA HIS A 286 -1.04 1.37 8.77
C HIS A 286 -0.25 2.68 8.61
N ASP A 287 -0.95 3.83 8.65
CA ASP A 287 -0.39 5.17 8.50
C ASP A 287 -1.29 6.25 9.13
N GLU A 288 -0.74 7.41 9.52
CA GLU A 288 -1.50 8.51 10.12
C GLU A 288 -2.60 9.07 9.18
N ALA A 289 -2.43 8.92 7.87
CA ALA A 289 -3.40 9.30 6.85
C ALA A 289 -4.46 8.23 6.55
N SER A 290 -4.43 7.07 7.22
CA SER A 290 -5.38 5.98 6.99
C SER A 290 -6.79 6.34 7.44
N PHE A 291 -7.79 5.77 6.78
CA PHE A 291 -9.21 5.97 7.08
C PHE A 291 -9.84 4.69 7.60
N SER A 292 -10.63 4.81 8.68
CA SER A 292 -11.34 3.68 9.26
C SER A 292 -12.76 4.10 9.62
N VAL A 293 -13.75 3.57 8.89
CA VAL A 293 -15.13 4.05 8.98
C VAL A 293 -16.07 2.90 9.28
N LEU A 294 -16.91 3.07 10.30
CA LEU A 294 -18.04 2.18 10.59
C LEU A 294 -19.34 2.86 10.17
N VAL A 295 -20.18 2.17 9.42
CA VAL A 295 -21.58 2.53 9.16
C VAL A 295 -22.48 1.47 9.76
N THR A 296 -23.37 1.88 10.65
CA THR A 296 -24.33 0.96 11.28
C THR A 296 -25.70 1.58 11.45
N THR A 297 -26.72 0.72 11.49
CA THR A 297 -28.11 1.09 11.81
C THR A 297 -28.39 0.98 13.31
N SER A 298 -27.48 0.37 14.07
CA SER A 298 -27.63 0.11 15.50
C SER A 298 -26.93 1.16 16.34
N ARG A 299 -27.73 1.99 17.04
CA ARG A 299 -27.19 2.96 18.00
C ARG A 299 -26.38 2.27 19.11
N LYS A 300 -26.86 1.14 19.61
CA LYS A 300 -26.16 0.39 20.66
C LYS A 300 -24.77 -0.03 20.18
N LEU A 301 -24.69 -0.65 19.01
CA LEU A 301 -23.42 -1.11 18.44
C LEU A 301 -22.43 0.04 18.24
N ALA A 302 -22.90 1.18 17.71
CA ALA A 302 -22.04 2.33 17.47
C ALA A 302 -21.37 2.85 18.76
N PHE A 303 -22.12 2.92 19.86
CA PHE A 303 -21.56 3.35 21.15
C PHE A 303 -20.68 2.27 21.80
N ASP A 304 -21.05 0.99 21.67
CA ASP A 304 -20.24 -0.12 22.16
C ASP A 304 -18.86 -0.15 21.47
N VAL A 305 -18.83 0.04 20.14
CA VAL A 305 -17.59 0.15 19.36
C VAL A 305 -16.81 1.40 19.76
N TRP A 306 -17.46 2.56 19.87
CA TRP A 306 -16.80 3.82 20.25
C TRP A 306 -16.05 3.72 21.59
N GLU A 307 -16.71 3.16 22.62
CA GLU A 307 -16.09 3.01 23.95
C GLU A 307 -14.91 2.03 23.93
N ARG A 308 -15.09 0.88 23.26
CA ARG A 308 -14.04 -0.15 23.16
C ARG A 308 -12.86 0.32 22.33
N LEU A 309 -13.09 1.00 21.21
CA LEU A 309 -12.04 1.53 20.34
C LEU A 309 -11.14 2.51 21.11
N GLY A 310 -11.72 3.36 21.96
CA GLY A 310 -10.96 4.25 22.85
C GLY A 310 -10.06 3.52 23.85
N ARG A 311 -10.52 2.37 24.39
CA ARG A 311 -9.72 1.53 25.29
C ARG A 311 -8.61 0.79 24.56
N GLU A 312 -8.95 0.04 23.51
CA GLU A 312 -8.03 -0.87 22.81
C GLU A 312 -6.93 -0.12 22.03
N ALA A 313 -7.24 1.04 21.45
CA ALA A 313 -6.25 1.86 20.74
C ALA A 313 -5.03 2.23 21.61
N ASN A 314 -5.24 2.37 22.93
CA ASN A 314 -4.17 2.73 23.87
C ASN A 314 -3.24 1.56 24.21
N SER A 315 -3.69 0.31 24.08
CA SER A 315 -2.88 -0.89 24.30
C SER A 315 -2.04 -1.30 23.08
N CYS A 316 -2.35 -0.79 21.89
CA CYS A 316 -1.64 -1.16 20.66
C CYS A 316 -0.20 -0.63 20.63
N LYS A 317 0.73 -1.42 20.06
CA LYS A 317 2.14 -1.03 19.89
C LYS A 317 2.30 0.27 19.10
N ARG A 318 1.53 0.44 18.01
CA ARG A 318 1.55 1.61 17.12
C ARG A 318 0.57 2.71 17.54
N LYS A 319 0.28 2.86 18.85
CA LYS A 319 -0.74 3.79 19.36
C LYS A 319 -0.66 5.22 18.80
N LYS A 320 0.53 5.80 18.62
CA LYS A 320 0.66 7.18 18.11
C LYS A 320 0.06 7.34 16.70
N ILE A 321 0.28 6.34 15.84
CA ILE A 321 -0.20 6.32 14.46
C ILE A 321 -1.71 6.09 14.46
N ILE A 322 -2.15 5.06 15.20
CA ILE A 322 -3.56 4.70 15.37
C ILE A 322 -4.36 5.90 15.86
N LEU A 323 -3.94 6.54 16.96
CA LEU A 323 -4.65 7.67 17.53
C LEU A 323 -4.75 8.84 16.53
N SER A 324 -3.68 9.11 15.76
CA SER A 324 -3.72 10.17 14.75
C SER A 324 -4.66 9.87 13.58
N SER A 325 -4.67 8.63 13.09
CA SER A 325 -5.60 8.17 12.04
C SER A 325 -7.06 8.20 12.53
N LEU A 326 -7.29 7.73 13.76
CA LEU A 326 -8.61 7.71 14.38
C LEU A 326 -9.19 9.12 14.59
N GLU A 327 -8.39 10.06 15.07
CA GLU A 327 -8.81 11.44 15.34
C GLU A 327 -9.14 12.21 14.04
N LYS A 328 -8.27 12.08 13.04
CA LYS A 328 -8.35 12.89 11.81
C LYS A 328 -9.34 12.34 10.80
N ASN A 329 -9.36 11.02 10.62
CA ASN A 329 -9.89 10.39 9.40
C ASN A 329 -10.91 9.27 9.66
N SER A 330 -11.22 8.96 10.93
CA SER A 330 -12.10 7.84 11.27
C SER A 330 -13.45 8.30 11.79
N PHE A 331 -14.50 7.59 11.40
CA PHE A 331 -15.88 7.96 11.69
C PHE A 331 -16.71 6.75 12.09
N ILE A 332 -17.60 6.94 13.07
CA ILE A 332 -18.67 5.98 13.38
C ILE A 332 -19.99 6.65 13.01
N LEU A 333 -20.62 6.11 11.98
CA LEU A 333 -21.75 6.70 11.28
C LEU A 333 -23.01 5.90 11.53
N LEU A 334 -24.07 6.60 11.92
CA LEU A 334 -25.40 6.05 12.12
C LEU A 334 -26.27 6.33 10.89
N GLN A 335 -26.66 5.27 10.19
CA GLN A 335 -27.67 5.31 9.15
C GLN A 335 -29.05 5.03 9.76
N ARG A 336 -30.04 5.87 9.48
CA ARG A 336 -31.44 5.51 9.78
C ARG A 336 -31.93 4.54 8.71
N ILE A 337 -32.57 3.46 9.14
CA ILE A 337 -33.54 2.72 8.31
C ILE A 337 -34.85 3.49 8.36
#